data_AF-A0A6S7GQN4-F1
#
_entry.id   AF-A0A6S7GQN4-F1
#
_cell.length_a   1.000
_cell.length_b   1.000
_cell.length_c   1.000
_cell.angle_alpha   90.00
_cell.angle_beta   90.00
_cell.angle_gamma   90.00
#
_symmetry.space_group_name_H-M   'P 1'
#
loop_
_entity.id
_entity.type
_entity.pdbx_description
1 polymer ?
#
loop_
_entity_poly.entity_id
_entity_poly.type
_entity_poly.pdbx_seq_one_letter_code
_entity_poly.pdbx_strand_id
1 'polypeptide(L)'
;MASQTYAYDLLSNENHSFTVEFDTYKPRPHFIVLAKQQEDIKPPDFGSTTPEQREKLMEAVRSMMSRFSISSGILSIRRGSWLRKIGRGETFHAHICVDVELYLQVFEQEKHNIFDWSDQRYAKYTKRVGDYPEEDHFDEDVAAFEELRREAVDLPHVQLPIVGESGITTALHQSHPKIGFFGKKDEISSEDVVWTMENFAKDLGLTNYVLKTDPAFDKSYGCQLCLYLGSVPTEDWNFVSKKDGEEVLGYIVTTVPRFYELCPVEQREQWFTAFKGSEFACLT
;
A
#
# COMPACT_ATOMS: atom_id res chain seq x y z
N MET A 1 12.20 -4.09 -35.01
CA MET A 1 13.34 -3.64 -34.18
C MET A 1 12.76 -3.29 -32.82
N ALA A 2 13.14 -4.04 -31.78
CA ALA A 2 12.59 -3.87 -30.43
C ALA A 2 13.26 -2.67 -29.74
N SER A 3 12.47 -1.66 -29.41
CA SER A 3 12.87 -0.56 -28.53
C SER A 3 12.85 -1.09 -27.09
N GLN A 4 13.99 -1.55 -26.58
CA GLN A 4 14.20 -1.74 -25.14
C GLN A 4 14.33 -0.36 -24.48
N THR A 5 13.24 0.15 -23.92
CA THR A 5 13.34 1.13 -22.83
C THR A 5 13.77 0.36 -21.59
N TYR A 6 15.07 0.41 -21.28
CA TYR A 6 15.59 -0.03 -19.99
C TYR A 6 15.18 1.05 -18.99
N ALA A 7 14.26 0.73 -18.10
CA ALA A 7 14.05 1.55 -16.92
C ALA A 7 15.32 1.46 -16.04
N TYR A 8 15.65 2.57 -15.38
CA TYR A 8 16.87 2.67 -14.59
C TYR A 8 16.68 2.02 -13.22
N ASP A 9 17.41 0.93 -12.96
CA ASP A 9 17.42 0.22 -11.67
C ASP A 9 18.27 1.00 -10.65
N LEU A 10 17.60 1.60 -9.67
CA LEU A 10 18.19 2.38 -8.60
C LEU A 10 19.09 1.55 -7.67
N LEU A 11 18.97 0.22 -7.67
CA LEU A 11 19.80 -0.68 -6.87
C LEU A 11 21.06 -1.17 -7.60
N SER A 12 21.31 -0.74 -8.84
CA SER A 12 22.59 -0.98 -9.54
C SER A 12 23.07 -2.45 -9.56
N ASN A 13 22.16 -3.44 -9.59
CA ASN A 13 22.40 -4.90 -9.53
C ASN A 13 22.77 -5.55 -8.18
N GLU A 14 22.68 -4.86 -7.04
CA GLU A 14 22.95 -5.49 -5.73
C GLU A 14 21.90 -6.55 -5.33
N ASN A 15 20.67 -6.42 -5.82
CA ASN A 15 19.61 -7.41 -5.64
C ASN A 15 19.34 -8.15 -6.95
N HIS A 16 19.42 -9.48 -6.96
CA HIS A 16 19.22 -10.30 -8.17
C HIS A 16 17.75 -10.61 -8.47
N SER A 17 16.83 -10.39 -7.54
CA SER A 17 15.41 -10.75 -7.68
C SER A 17 14.49 -9.56 -7.89
N PHE A 18 14.86 -8.37 -7.42
CA PHE A 18 14.04 -7.17 -7.58
C PHE A 18 14.82 -6.00 -8.15
N THR A 19 14.12 -5.15 -8.91
CA THR A 19 14.55 -3.82 -9.33
C THR A 19 13.76 -2.77 -8.57
N VAL A 20 14.35 -1.59 -8.39
CA VAL A 20 13.65 -0.42 -7.86
C VAL A 20 13.78 0.71 -8.87
N GLU A 21 12.64 1.30 -9.26
CA GLU A 21 12.58 2.25 -10.37
C GLU A 21 11.69 3.46 -10.01
N PHE A 22 11.87 4.57 -10.73
CA PHE A 22 10.92 5.69 -10.67
C PHE A 22 9.64 5.38 -11.46
N ASP A 23 8.49 5.84 -10.98
CA ASP A 23 7.25 5.82 -11.77
C ASP A 23 7.29 6.93 -12.83
N THR A 24 7.89 6.65 -13.98
CA THR A 24 8.01 7.62 -15.08
C THR A 24 6.72 7.77 -15.91
N TYR A 25 5.70 6.94 -15.66
CA TYR A 25 4.43 6.96 -16.39
C TYR A 25 3.33 7.70 -15.62
N LYS A 26 3.22 7.46 -14.30
CA LYS A 26 2.31 8.13 -13.37
C LYS A 26 3.09 8.65 -12.17
N PRO A 27 3.81 9.77 -12.33
CA PRO A 27 4.66 10.34 -11.28
C PRO A 27 3.88 10.55 -9.99
N ARG A 28 4.40 9.98 -8.90
CA ARG A 28 3.90 10.07 -7.52
C ARG A 28 5.11 9.99 -6.60
N PRO A 29 5.02 10.41 -5.33
CA PRO A 29 6.13 10.28 -4.37
C PRO A 29 6.31 8.82 -3.91
N HIS A 30 6.55 7.92 -4.87
CA HIS A 30 6.83 6.50 -4.63
C HIS A 30 7.90 5.96 -5.59
N PHE A 31 8.63 4.96 -5.13
CA PHE A 31 9.45 4.09 -5.98
C PHE A 31 8.69 2.81 -6.29
N ILE A 32 8.83 2.26 -7.50
CA ILE A 32 8.21 0.99 -7.88
C ILE A 32 9.24 -0.12 -7.66
N VAL A 33 8.85 -1.17 -6.93
CA VAL A 33 9.63 -2.40 -6.79
C VAL A 33 9.04 -3.46 -7.72
N LEU A 34 9.85 -4.01 -8.62
CA LEU A 34 9.43 -5.00 -9.62
C LEU A 34 10.29 -6.26 -9.53
N ALA A 35 9.70 -7.43 -9.76
CA ALA A 35 10.46 -8.66 -9.93
C ALA A 35 11.33 -8.57 -11.21
N LYS A 36 12.59 -9.03 -11.14
CA LYS A 36 13.54 -8.97 -12.27
C LYS A 36 13.15 -9.87 -13.42
N GLN A 37 12.69 -11.10 -13.14
CA GLN A 37 12.11 -11.99 -14.14
C GLN A 37 10.63 -12.21 -13.86
N GLN A 38 9.83 -12.26 -14.92
CA GLN A 38 8.39 -12.50 -14.79
C GLN A 38 8.08 -13.90 -14.24
N GLU A 39 9.00 -14.84 -14.44
CA GLU A 39 8.94 -16.20 -13.93
C GLU A 39 9.20 -16.30 -12.43
N ASP A 40 9.82 -15.30 -11.82
CA ASP A 40 10.25 -15.38 -10.42
C ASP A 40 9.05 -15.51 -9.48
N ILE A 41 7.94 -14.81 -9.75
CA ILE A 41 6.74 -14.83 -8.90
C ILE A 41 5.54 -15.22 -9.75
N LYS A 42 5.02 -16.44 -9.53
CA LYS A 42 3.90 -17.02 -10.29
C LYS A 42 2.85 -17.66 -9.37
N PRO A 43 1.57 -17.22 -9.42
CA PRO A 43 1.08 -16.02 -10.12
C PRO A 43 1.79 -14.75 -9.63
N PRO A 44 1.72 -13.62 -10.34
CA PRO A 44 2.41 -12.36 -9.98
C PRO A 44 1.72 -11.65 -8.80
N ASP A 45 1.67 -12.36 -7.68
CA ASP A 45 0.83 -12.12 -6.53
C ASP A 45 1.62 -12.33 -5.24
N PHE A 46 1.52 -11.39 -4.29
CA PHE A 46 2.27 -11.48 -3.05
C PHE A 46 1.95 -12.75 -2.24
N GLY A 47 0.70 -13.20 -2.24
CA GLY A 47 0.25 -14.41 -1.54
C GLY A 47 0.88 -15.70 -2.06
N SER A 48 1.47 -15.68 -3.27
CA SER A 48 2.21 -16.81 -3.84
C SER A 48 3.73 -16.74 -3.63
N THR A 49 4.23 -15.70 -2.95
CA THR A 49 5.66 -15.57 -2.68
C THR A 49 6.15 -16.58 -1.65
N THR A 50 7.34 -17.13 -1.88
CA THR A 50 8.04 -17.97 -0.89
C THR A 50 8.66 -17.08 0.22
N PRO A 51 9.00 -17.64 1.39
CA PRO A 51 9.75 -16.90 2.41
C PRO A 51 11.02 -16.23 1.87
N GLU A 52 11.81 -16.96 1.07
CA GLU A 52 13.03 -16.42 0.44
C GLU A 52 12.74 -15.21 -0.48
N GLN A 53 11.63 -15.24 -1.22
CA GLN A 53 11.24 -14.13 -2.09
C GLN A 53 10.80 -12.90 -1.29
N ARG A 54 10.12 -13.10 -0.16
CA ARG A 54 9.72 -12.02 0.75
C ARG A 54 10.93 -11.41 1.44
N GLU A 55 11.88 -12.23 1.89
CA GLU A 55 13.14 -11.75 2.46
C GLU A 55 13.90 -10.88 1.45
N LYS A 56 14.02 -11.34 0.19
CA LYS A 56 14.66 -10.57 -0.89
C LYS A 56 13.92 -9.27 -1.25
N LEU A 57 12.59 -9.25 -1.11
CA LEU A 57 11.80 -8.03 -1.24
C LEU A 57 12.16 -7.04 -0.12
N MET A 58 12.20 -7.51 1.13
CA MET A 58 12.59 -6.68 2.27
C MET A 58 14.04 -6.20 2.19
N GLU A 59 14.95 -7.02 1.64
CA GLU A 59 16.32 -6.61 1.32
C GLU A 59 16.34 -5.49 0.28
N ALA A 60 15.61 -5.61 -0.84
CA ALA A 60 15.51 -4.54 -1.84
C ALA A 60 15.03 -3.22 -1.23
N VAL A 61 14.00 -3.28 -0.38
CA VAL A 61 13.46 -2.12 0.33
C VAL A 61 14.50 -1.51 1.27
N ARG A 62 15.18 -2.32 2.09
CA ARG A 62 16.23 -1.85 3.01
C ARG A 62 17.42 -1.25 2.28
N SER A 63 17.87 -1.87 1.18
CA SER A 63 18.94 -1.33 0.35
C SER A 63 18.57 0.01 -0.26
N MET A 64 17.33 0.16 -0.75
CA MET A 64 16.82 1.44 -1.26
C MET A 64 16.82 2.51 -0.16
N MET A 65 16.29 2.18 1.02
CA MET A 65 16.25 3.12 2.14
C MET A 65 17.65 3.54 2.59
N SER A 66 18.57 2.59 2.72
CA SER A 66 19.95 2.82 3.13
C SER A 66 20.70 3.69 2.10
N ARG A 67 20.63 3.32 0.82
CA ARG A 67 21.34 4.00 -0.28
C ARG A 67 21.02 5.49 -0.35
N PHE A 68 19.75 5.84 -0.14
CA PHE A 68 19.27 7.22 -0.26
C PHE A 68 18.97 7.87 1.10
N SER A 69 19.41 7.26 2.20
CA SER A 69 19.20 7.78 3.57
C SER A 69 17.73 8.12 3.89
N ILE A 70 16.81 7.29 3.40
CA ILE A 70 15.37 7.44 3.66
C ILE A 70 15.11 6.95 5.09
N SER A 71 14.78 7.88 5.98
CA SER A 71 14.53 7.57 7.41
C SER A 71 13.19 6.89 7.65
N SER A 72 12.20 7.18 6.80
CA SER A 72 10.85 6.67 6.95
C SER A 72 10.10 6.60 5.62
N GLY A 73 9.11 5.71 5.55
CA GLY A 73 8.24 5.53 4.39
C GLY A 73 7.24 4.40 4.60
N ILE A 74 6.57 4.00 3.51
CA ILE A 74 5.60 2.91 3.53
C ILE A 74 5.89 1.96 2.38
N LEU A 75 6.04 0.68 2.67
CA LEU A 75 5.96 -0.36 1.65
C LEU A 75 4.49 -0.70 1.40
N SER A 76 3.99 -0.38 0.20
CA SER A 76 2.61 -0.62 -0.22
C SER A 76 2.52 -1.73 -1.28
N ILE A 77 1.72 -2.77 -1.00
CA ILE A 77 1.52 -3.92 -1.88
C ILE A 77 0.02 -4.06 -2.18
N ARG A 78 -0.35 -3.97 -3.46
CA ARG A 78 -1.75 -4.13 -3.89
C ARG A 78 -2.15 -5.61 -3.93
N ARG A 79 -3.37 -5.91 -3.50
CA ARG A 79 -3.94 -7.27 -3.48
C ARG A 79 -5.34 -7.30 -4.11
N GLY A 80 -5.79 -8.51 -4.46
CA GLY A 80 -7.13 -8.74 -4.99
C GLY A 80 -7.42 -7.97 -6.28
N SER A 81 -8.61 -7.41 -6.41
CA SER A 81 -9.03 -6.64 -7.60
C SER A 81 -8.23 -5.36 -7.86
N TRP A 82 -7.37 -4.95 -6.92
CA TRP A 82 -6.48 -3.80 -7.08
C TRP A 82 -5.15 -4.14 -7.75
N LEU A 83 -4.85 -5.43 -7.94
CA LEU A 83 -3.74 -5.87 -8.78
C LEU A 83 -3.93 -5.32 -10.20
N ARG A 84 -2.95 -4.55 -10.67
CA ARG A 84 -2.97 -4.00 -12.04
C ARG A 84 -2.08 -4.84 -12.95
N LYS A 85 -2.57 -5.08 -14.17
CA LYS A 85 -1.73 -5.42 -15.32
C LYS A 85 -0.85 -4.20 -15.63
N ILE A 86 0.47 -4.36 -15.59
CA ILE A 86 1.41 -3.32 -16.02
C ILE A 86 1.82 -3.69 -17.45
N GLY A 87 1.46 -2.87 -18.44
CA GLY A 87 1.96 -2.78 -19.82
C GLY A 87 2.39 -4.05 -20.60
N ARG A 88 3.26 -4.87 -20.03
CA ARG A 88 3.86 -6.10 -20.58
C ARG A 88 3.29 -7.40 -19.99
N GLY A 89 2.39 -7.35 -19.01
CA GLY A 89 1.76 -8.54 -18.42
C GLY A 89 1.26 -8.31 -17.00
N GLU A 90 0.84 -9.39 -16.35
CA GLU A 90 0.69 -9.41 -14.90
C GLU A 90 2.11 -9.62 -14.32
N THR A 91 2.63 -8.62 -13.61
CA THR A 91 3.91 -8.69 -12.90
C THR A 91 3.70 -8.22 -11.47
N PHE A 92 4.36 -8.91 -10.53
CA PHE A 92 4.39 -8.48 -9.15
C PHE A 92 4.97 -7.06 -9.09
N HIS A 93 4.29 -6.17 -8.37
CA HIS A 93 4.83 -4.84 -8.08
C HIS A 93 4.41 -4.39 -6.68
N ALA A 94 5.34 -3.71 -6.03
CA ALA A 94 5.11 -2.99 -4.78
C ALA A 94 5.56 -1.54 -4.95
N HIS A 95 5.21 -0.69 -3.99
CA HIS A 95 5.66 0.69 -3.96
C HIS A 95 6.35 1.00 -2.63
N ILE A 96 7.41 1.79 -2.68
CA ILE A 96 7.99 2.44 -1.49
C ILE A 96 7.55 3.89 -1.53
N CYS A 97 6.49 4.22 -0.79
CA CYS A 97 5.98 5.58 -0.67
C CYS A 97 6.84 6.36 0.33
N VAL A 98 7.19 7.59 -0.02
CA VAL A 98 8.02 8.48 0.79
C VAL A 98 7.48 9.90 0.74
N ASP A 99 8.04 10.79 1.55
CA ASP A 99 7.76 12.22 1.48
C ASP A 99 8.09 12.80 0.09
N VAL A 100 7.30 13.79 -0.34
CA VAL A 100 7.44 14.46 -1.64
C VAL A 100 8.81 15.11 -1.81
N GLU A 101 9.29 15.84 -0.79
CA GLU A 101 10.56 16.54 -0.86
C GLU A 101 11.71 15.54 -0.96
N LEU A 102 11.69 14.50 -0.13
CA LEU A 102 12.69 13.43 -0.15
C LEU A 102 12.70 12.70 -1.50
N TYR A 103 11.52 12.39 -2.04
CA TYR A 103 11.42 11.76 -3.36
C TYR A 103 12.05 12.63 -4.45
N LEU A 104 11.73 13.93 -4.47
CA LEU A 104 12.24 14.87 -5.46
C LEU A 104 13.75 15.09 -5.30
N GLN A 105 14.30 15.03 -4.09
CA GLN A 105 15.74 15.07 -3.86
C GLN A 105 16.45 13.85 -4.47
N VAL A 106 15.93 12.64 -4.23
CA VAL A 106 16.48 11.41 -4.86
C VAL A 106 16.33 11.47 -6.38
N PHE A 107 15.18 11.95 -6.85
CA PHE A 107 14.92 12.13 -8.27
C PHE A 107 15.94 13.09 -8.92
N GLU A 108 16.21 14.23 -8.29
CA GLU A 108 17.18 15.22 -8.79
C GLU A 108 18.59 14.66 -8.92
N GLN A 109 19.01 13.82 -7.96
CA GLN A 109 20.32 13.16 -7.97
C GLN A 109 20.46 12.15 -9.11
N GLU A 110 19.38 11.44 -9.44
CA GLU A 110 19.42 10.27 -10.34
C GLU A 110 18.85 10.54 -11.74
N LYS A 111 18.20 11.69 -11.98
CA LYS A 111 17.48 11.98 -13.23
C LYS A 111 18.31 11.83 -14.51
N HIS A 112 19.62 12.05 -14.43
CA HIS A 112 20.52 11.94 -15.59
C HIS A 112 20.74 10.49 -16.04
N ASN A 113 20.45 9.52 -15.19
CA ASN A 113 20.53 8.10 -15.50
C ASN A 113 19.24 7.55 -16.15
N ILE A 114 18.16 8.33 -16.13
CA ILE A 114 16.89 7.96 -16.75
C ILE A 114 16.97 8.20 -18.26
N PHE A 115 16.67 7.16 -19.04
CA PHE A 115 16.69 7.24 -20.50
C PHE A 115 15.74 8.34 -21.03
N ASP A 116 16.24 9.12 -22.00
CA ASP A 116 15.48 10.17 -22.70
C ASP A 116 14.93 11.26 -21.76
N TRP A 117 15.77 11.70 -20.81
CA TRP A 117 15.43 12.78 -19.88
C TRP A 117 15.73 14.18 -20.47
N SER A 118 14.83 15.13 -20.25
CA SER A 118 14.96 16.54 -20.70
C SER A 118 14.42 17.51 -19.66
N ASP A 119 14.85 18.78 -19.69
CA ASP A 119 14.41 19.81 -18.72
C ASP A 119 12.88 20.03 -18.76
N GLN A 120 12.27 19.96 -19.94
CA GLN A 120 10.82 20.06 -20.07
C GLN A 120 10.10 18.87 -19.42
N ARG A 121 10.65 17.65 -19.61
CA ARG A 121 10.12 16.44 -18.96
C ARG A 121 10.28 16.52 -17.45
N TYR A 122 11.41 17.05 -16.98
CA TYR A 122 11.68 17.31 -15.57
C TYR A 122 10.65 18.24 -14.94
N ALA A 123 10.45 19.43 -15.49
CA ALA A 123 9.51 20.40 -14.93
C ALA A 123 8.08 19.84 -14.85
N LYS A 124 7.65 19.07 -15.87
CA LYS A 124 6.34 18.41 -15.87
C LYS A 124 6.25 17.29 -14.83
N TYR A 125 7.34 16.54 -14.66
CA TYR A 125 7.42 15.43 -13.73
C TYR A 125 7.37 15.90 -12.29
N THR A 126 8.24 16.85 -11.91
CA THR A 126 8.32 17.36 -10.54
C THR A 126 7.05 18.09 -10.13
N LYS A 127 6.43 18.83 -11.06
CA LYS A 127 5.11 19.42 -10.83
C LYS A 127 4.06 18.36 -10.45
N ARG A 128 3.96 17.27 -11.22
CA ARG A 128 2.98 16.19 -10.94
C ARG A 128 3.21 15.47 -9.62
N VAL A 129 4.48 15.26 -9.25
CA VAL A 129 4.82 14.69 -7.94
C VAL A 129 4.46 15.66 -6.83
N GLY A 130 4.78 16.95 -7.00
CA GLY A 130 4.51 18.00 -6.03
C GLY A 130 3.02 18.33 -5.84
N ASP A 131 2.21 18.12 -6.88
CA ASP A 131 0.76 18.29 -6.84
C ASP A 131 0.05 17.05 -6.26
N TYR A 132 0.77 16.00 -5.80
CA TYR A 132 0.16 14.81 -5.22
C TYR A 132 -0.36 15.06 -3.80
N PRO A 133 -1.57 14.59 -3.44
CA PRO A 133 -2.52 13.83 -4.27
C PRO A 133 -3.25 14.73 -5.30
N GLU A 134 -3.20 14.35 -6.59
CA GLU A 134 -3.65 15.20 -7.71
C GLU A 134 -5.20 15.23 -7.88
N GLU A 135 -5.94 14.24 -7.36
CA GLU A 135 -7.40 14.16 -7.39
C GLU A 135 -7.91 13.27 -6.22
N ASP A 136 -8.84 13.80 -5.40
CA ASP A 136 -9.49 13.07 -4.31
C ASP A 136 -10.67 12.25 -4.82
N HIS A 137 -10.64 10.93 -4.59
CA HIS A 137 -11.81 10.06 -4.76
C HIS A 137 -12.81 10.19 -3.61
N PHE A 138 -12.59 11.15 -2.71
CA PHE A 138 -13.38 11.31 -1.49
C PHE A 138 -14.87 11.50 -1.76
N ASP A 139 -15.23 12.38 -2.70
CA ASP A 139 -16.64 12.60 -3.06
C ASP A 139 -17.30 11.34 -3.64
N GLU A 140 -16.55 10.56 -4.44
CA GLU A 140 -17.02 9.28 -4.98
C GLU A 140 -17.21 8.24 -3.87
N ASP A 141 -16.27 8.17 -2.92
CA ASP A 141 -16.30 7.26 -1.77
C ASP A 141 -17.46 7.60 -0.81
N VAL A 142 -17.70 8.90 -0.55
CA VAL A 142 -18.84 9.39 0.23
C VAL A 142 -20.15 9.05 -0.46
N ALA A 143 -20.27 9.29 -1.77
CA ALA A 143 -21.48 9.01 -2.53
C ALA A 143 -21.81 7.52 -2.58
N ALA A 144 -20.81 6.66 -2.83
CA ALA A 144 -20.98 5.21 -2.84
C ALA A 144 -21.47 4.68 -1.48
N PHE A 145 -20.99 5.26 -0.38
CA PHE A 145 -21.47 4.91 0.95
C PHE A 145 -22.91 5.37 1.21
N GLU A 146 -23.25 6.61 0.85
CA GLU A 146 -24.61 7.14 1.03
C GLU A 146 -25.64 6.36 0.21
N GLU A 147 -25.23 5.70 -0.87
CA GLU A 147 -26.03 4.72 -1.62
C GLU A 147 -26.23 3.42 -0.84
N LEU A 148 -25.15 2.78 -0.35
CA LEU A 148 -25.24 1.56 0.47
C LEU A 148 -26.15 1.73 1.70
N ARG A 149 -26.07 2.89 2.35
CA ARG A 149 -26.92 3.21 3.51
C ARG A 149 -28.40 3.28 3.13
N ARG A 150 -28.73 3.78 1.93
CA ARG A 150 -30.12 3.87 1.44
C ARG A 150 -30.71 2.50 1.12
N GLU A 151 -29.88 1.55 0.73
CA GLU A 151 -30.32 0.21 0.33
C GLU A 151 -30.62 -0.74 1.51
N ALA A 152 -30.41 -0.31 2.76
CA ALA A 152 -30.69 -1.07 3.98
C ALA A 152 -30.12 -2.51 3.93
N VAL A 153 -28.90 -2.65 3.39
CA VAL A 153 -28.24 -3.95 3.28
C VAL A 153 -28.03 -4.53 4.67
N ASP A 154 -28.56 -5.74 4.88
CA ASP A 154 -28.36 -6.51 6.11
C ASP A 154 -26.90 -6.99 6.14
N LEU A 155 -26.03 -6.17 6.73
CA LEU A 155 -24.60 -6.42 6.75
C LEU A 155 -24.24 -7.39 7.86
N PRO A 156 -23.41 -8.42 7.58
CA PRO A 156 -23.00 -9.38 8.60
C PRO A 156 -22.28 -8.70 9.76
N HIS A 157 -22.46 -9.26 10.96
CA HIS A 157 -21.64 -8.90 12.11
C HIS A 157 -20.23 -9.47 11.92
N VAL A 158 -19.29 -8.62 11.51
CA VAL A 158 -17.87 -8.96 11.47
C VAL A 158 -17.25 -8.52 12.79
N GLN A 159 -16.76 -9.47 13.57
CA GLN A 159 -15.83 -9.17 14.66
C GLN A 159 -14.42 -9.29 14.12
N LEU A 160 -13.68 -8.18 14.11
CA LEU A 160 -12.26 -8.21 13.75
C LEU A 160 -11.50 -9.02 14.81
N PRO A 161 -10.62 -9.96 14.42
CA PRO A 161 -9.75 -10.65 15.35
C PRO A 161 -8.87 -9.65 16.10
N ILE A 162 -9.11 -9.48 17.40
CA ILE A 162 -8.43 -8.46 18.23
C ILE A 162 -6.98 -8.87 18.57
N VAL A 163 -6.65 -10.17 18.53
CA VAL A 163 -5.33 -10.70 18.92
C VAL A 163 -4.96 -11.87 18.01
N GLY A 164 -3.90 -11.71 17.21
CA GLY A 164 -3.26 -12.83 16.53
C GLY A 164 -2.33 -13.61 17.46
N GLU A 165 -2.07 -14.88 17.15
CA GLU A 165 -1.08 -15.72 17.89
C GLU A 165 0.35 -15.14 17.85
N SER A 166 0.61 -14.18 16.96
CA SER A 166 1.92 -13.55 16.71
C SER A 166 2.25 -12.36 17.63
N GLY A 167 1.45 -12.07 18.66
CA GLY A 167 1.64 -10.88 19.47
C GLY A 167 1.26 -9.57 18.76
N ILE A 168 0.62 -9.69 17.59
CA ILE A 168 0.06 -8.56 16.84
C ILE A 168 -1.41 -8.37 17.21
N THR A 169 -1.79 -7.14 17.50
CA THR A 169 -3.19 -6.72 17.68
C THR A 169 -3.66 -5.89 16.49
N THR A 170 -4.98 -5.85 16.28
CA THR A 170 -5.58 -5.02 15.22
C THR A 170 -6.48 -3.94 15.78
N ALA A 171 -6.51 -2.78 15.11
CA ALA A 171 -7.43 -1.69 15.44
C ALA A 171 -7.91 -0.97 14.19
N LEU A 172 -9.10 -0.38 14.27
CA LEU A 172 -9.63 0.47 13.21
C LEU A 172 -9.07 1.89 13.34
N HIS A 173 -8.85 2.55 12.20
CA HIS A 173 -8.53 3.97 12.18
C HIS A 173 -9.79 4.81 12.49
N GLN A 174 -9.61 5.97 13.13
CA GLN A 174 -10.71 6.83 13.59
C GLN A 174 -11.57 7.41 12.46
N SER A 175 -10.93 7.81 11.37
CA SER A 175 -11.55 8.54 10.26
C SER A 175 -11.12 8.10 8.86
N HIS A 176 -10.43 6.95 8.73
CA HIS A 176 -9.95 6.46 7.43
C HIS A 176 -10.27 4.96 7.29
N PRO A 177 -10.42 4.44 6.06
CA PRO A 177 -10.74 3.02 5.83
C PRO A 177 -9.48 2.15 5.98
N LYS A 178 -8.82 2.26 7.14
CA LYS A 178 -7.55 1.61 7.48
C LYS A 178 -7.72 0.67 8.68
N ILE A 179 -7.20 -0.55 8.56
CA ILE A 179 -7.10 -1.53 9.66
C ILE A 179 -5.63 -1.61 10.06
N GLY A 180 -5.29 -1.12 11.24
CA GLY A 180 -3.92 -1.04 11.74
C GLY A 180 -3.48 -2.31 12.45
N PHE A 181 -2.20 -2.61 12.37
CA PHE A 181 -1.53 -3.76 12.97
C PHE A 181 -0.50 -3.23 13.96
N PHE A 182 -0.58 -3.67 15.20
CA PHE A 182 0.21 -3.14 16.31
C PHE A 182 0.97 -4.24 17.01
N GLY A 183 2.15 -3.90 17.49
CA GLY A 183 2.98 -4.81 18.27
C GLY A 183 4.30 -4.15 18.64
N LYS A 184 5.18 -4.93 19.25
CA LYS A 184 6.52 -4.46 19.59
C LYS A 184 7.45 -4.66 18.42
N LYS A 185 7.90 -3.56 17.83
CA LYS A 185 8.70 -3.54 16.61
C LYS A 185 9.99 -4.35 16.69
N ASP A 186 10.61 -4.43 17.86
CA ASP A 186 11.84 -5.20 18.08
C ASP A 186 11.62 -6.71 18.25
N GLU A 187 10.37 -7.15 18.43
CA GLU A 187 10.02 -8.57 18.65
C GLU A 187 9.50 -9.26 17.37
N ILE A 188 9.20 -8.49 16.31
CA ILE A 188 8.55 -9.01 15.09
C ILE A 188 9.24 -8.46 13.85
N SER A 189 9.59 -9.36 12.91
CA SER A 189 10.23 -8.94 11.67
C SER A 189 9.24 -8.23 10.73
N SER A 190 9.72 -7.29 9.92
CA SER A 190 8.92 -6.63 8.89
C SER A 190 8.26 -7.61 7.91
N GLU A 191 8.94 -8.73 7.60
CA GLU A 191 8.36 -9.79 6.77
C GLU A 191 7.15 -10.43 7.45
N ASP A 192 7.27 -10.79 8.72
CA ASP A 192 6.18 -11.43 9.48
C ASP A 192 4.98 -10.50 9.63
N VAL A 193 5.21 -9.19 9.76
CA VAL A 193 4.13 -8.20 9.78
C VAL A 193 3.37 -8.20 8.45
N VAL A 194 4.06 -8.10 7.32
CA VAL A 194 3.42 -8.09 6.00
C VAL A 194 2.71 -9.40 5.71
N TRP A 195 3.31 -10.54 6.10
CA TRP A 195 2.67 -11.84 5.95
C TRP A 195 1.43 -12.00 6.84
N THR A 196 1.46 -11.45 8.05
CA THR A 196 0.29 -11.40 8.93
C THR A 196 -0.83 -10.57 8.30
N MET A 197 -0.50 -9.40 7.72
CA MET A 197 -1.47 -8.58 6.97
C MET A 197 -2.05 -9.33 5.76
N GLU A 198 -1.24 -10.09 5.01
CA GLU A 198 -1.71 -10.89 3.88
C GLU A 198 -2.72 -11.97 4.31
N ASN A 199 -2.39 -12.72 5.37
CA ASN A 199 -3.30 -13.76 5.89
C ASN A 199 -4.60 -13.14 6.42
N PHE A 200 -4.50 -12.02 7.13
CA PHE A 200 -5.68 -11.29 7.62
C PHE A 200 -6.54 -10.77 6.45
N ALA A 201 -5.94 -10.19 5.42
CA ALA A 201 -6.64 -9.75 4.23
C ALA A 201 -7.34 -10.90 3.51
N LYS A 202 -6.71 -12.09 3.47
CA LYS A 202 -7.28 -13.30 2.88
C LYS A 202 -8.48 -13.82 3.67
N ASP A 203 -8.38 -13.86 5.00
CA ASP A 203 -9.49 -14.28 5.87
C ASP A 203 -10.70 -13.34 5.74
N LEU A 204 -10.45 -12.07 5.44
CA LEU A 204 -11.49 -11.07 5.13
C LEU A 204 -11.93 -11.05 3.65
N GLY A 205 -11.39 -11.94 2.80
CA GLY A 205 -11.73 -12.00 1.36
C GLY A 205 -11.26 -10.79 0.54
N LEU A 206 -10.31 -9.99 1.04
CA LEU A 206 -9.78 -8.78 0.40
C LEU A 206 -8.68 -9.07 -0.63
N THR A 207 -8.28 -10.32 -0.78
CA THR A 207 -7.24 -10.77 -1.72
C THR A 207 -7.82 -11.53 -2.91
N ASN A 208 -9.14 -11.65 -3.01
CA ASN A 208 -9.80 -12.34 -4.12
C ASN A 208 -9.49 -11.65 -5.45
N TYR A 209 -8.74 -12.35 -6.31
CA TYR A 209 -8.40 -11.85 -7.63
C TYR A 209 -9.53 -12.15 -8.61
N VAL A 210 -10.22 -11.10 -9.04
CA VAL A 210 -11.12 -11.17 -10.19
C VAL A 210 -10.59 -10.23 -11.26
N LEU A 211 -10.50 -10.72 -12.51
CA LEU A 211 -10.02 -9.92 -13.62
C LEU A 211 -11.00 -8.79 -13.94
N LYS A 212 -10.52 -7.58 -14.27
CA LYS A 212 -11.37 -6.44 -14.65
C LYS A 212 -12.36 -6.71 -15.80
N THR A 213 -12.06 -7.71 -16.63
CA THR A 213 -12.90 -8.14 -17.76
C THR A 213 -13.96 -9.15 -17.37
N ASP A 214 -13.92 -9.68 -16.15
CA ASP A 214 -14.89 -10.63 -15.63
C ASP A 214 -16.14 -9.90 -15.13
N PRO A 215 -17.36 -10.38 -15.45
CA PRO A 215 -18.61 -9.82 -14.92
C PRO A 215 -18.69 -9.81 -13.38
N ALA A 216 -17.94 -10.69 -12.70
CA ALA A 216 -17.82 -10.72 -11.25
C ALA A 216 -16.77 -9.73 -10.70
N PHE A 217 -16.15 -8.91 -11.55
CA PHE A 217 -15.18 -7.92 -11.11
C PHE A 217 -15.83 -6.87 -10.23
N ASP A 218 -15.40 -6.82 -8.98
CA ASP A 218 -15.78 -5.77 -8.06
C ASP A 218 -14.52 -5.19 -7.40
N LYS A 219 -14.35 -3.87 -7.57
CA LYS A 219 -13.24 -3.09 -7.00
C LYS A 219 -13.26 -3.09 -5.47
N SER A 220 -14.38 -3.45 -4.85
CA SER A 220 -14.52 -3.57 -3.40
C SER A 220 -13.68 -4.72 -2.82
N TYR A 221 -13.36 -5.75 -3.62
CA TYR A 221 -12.58 -6.93 -3.22
C TYR A 221 -11.07 -6.78 -3.45
N GLY A 222 -10.55 -5.58 -3.21
CA GLY A 222 -9.12 -5.31 -3.27
C GLY A 222 -8.67 -4.49 -2.07
N CYS A 223 -7.36 -4.54 -1.82
CA CYS A 223 -6.75 -3.79 -0.72
C CYS A 223 -5.29 -3.43 -1.03
N GLN A 224 -4.72 -2.59 -0.18
CA GLN A 224 -3.29 -2.38 -0.05
C GLN A 224 -2.82 -2.84 1.32
N LEU A 225 -1.77 -3.66 1.35
CA LEU A 225 -1.00 -3.93 2.55
C LEU A 225 0.07 -2.84 2.64
N CYS A 226 0.09 -2.10 3.74
CA CYS A 226 0.99 -0.97 3.97
C CYS A 226 1.84 -1.24 5.20
N LEU A 227 3.12 -1.53 5.03
CA LEU A 227 4.08 -1.67 6.13
C LEU A 227 4.78 -0.34 6.37
N TYR A 228 4.81 0.11 7.63
CA TYR A 228 5.61 1.28 7.99
C TYR A 228 7.10 0.92 8.01
N LEU A 229 7.88 1.71 7.30
CA LEU A 229 9.32 1.65 7.26
C LEU A 229 9.81 2.81 8.14
N GLY A 230 10.39 2.53 9.30
CA GLY A 230 10.73 3.57 10.29
C GLY A 230 9.64 3.80 11.34
N SER A 231 9.78 4.84 12.16
CA SER A 231 8.86 5.13 13.27
C SER A 231 7.69 6.00 12.81
N VAL A 232 6.51 5.80 13.40
CA VAL A 232 5.30 6.55 13.04
C VAL A 232 4.46 6.95 14.25
N PRO A 233 3.71 8.06 14.17
CA PRO A 233 2.76 8.46 15.20
C PRO A 233 1.61 7.44 15.36
N THR A 234 1.14 7.26 16.60
CA THR A 234 0.08 6.29 16.94
C THR A 234 -1.25 6.95 17.34
N GLU A 235 -1.38 8.27 17.18
CA GLU A 235 -2.43 9.08 17.84
C GLU A 235 -3.81 8.94 17.18
N ASP A 236 -3.87 8.62 15.89
CA ASP A 236 -5.11 8.64 15.08
C ASP A 236 -5.88 7.32 15.02
N TRP A 237 -5.54 6.35 15.89
CA TRP A 237 -6.13 5.01 15.89
C TRP A 237 -7.16 4.85 17.01
N ASN A 238 -8.29 4.17 16.73
CA ASN A 238 -9.30 3.82 17.76
C ASN A 238 -8.76 2.67 18.60
N PHE A 239 -7.83 3.00 19.50
CA PHE A 239 -7.06 2.00 20.24
C PHE A 239 -7.83 1.48 21.45
N VAL A 240 -8.02 0.15 21.53
CA VAL A 240 -8.79 -0.47 22.62
C VAL A 240 -7.91 -0.86 23.81
N SER A 241 -6.59 -1.03 23.67
CA SER A 241 -5.73 -1.28 24.84
C SER A 241 -4.26 -0.94 24.59
N LYS A 242 -3.78 0.23 25.06
CA LYS A 242 -2.32 0.53 25.16
C LYS A 242 -1.68 -0.45 26.13
N LYS A 243 -1.12 -1.54 25.62
CA LYS A 243 -0.02 -2.22 26.30
C LYS A 243 1.23 -1.36 26.11
N ASP A 244 2.01 -1.21 27.17
CA ASP A 244 3.22 -0.39 27.12
C ASP A 244 4.19 -0.89 26.04
N GLY A 245 4.63 0.01 25.16
CA GLY A 245 5.66 -0.25 24.15
C GLY A 245 5.17 -0.81 22.81
N GLU A 246 3.86 -0.90 22.56
CA GLU A 246 3.33 -1.25 21.24
C GLU A 246 3.30 -0.02 20.30
N GLU A 247 3.69 -0.21 19.05
CA GLU A 247 3.64 0.79 17.97
C GLU A 247 2.81 0.27 16.80
N VAL A 248 2.37 1.18 15.90
CA VAL A 248 1.75 0.77 14.64
C VAL A 248 2.85 0.23 13.72
N LEU A 249 2.73 -1.04 13.33
CA LEU A 249 3.68 -1.71 12.44
C LEU A 249 3.30 -1.54 10.97
N GLY A 250 2.00 -1.44 10.69
CA GLY A 250 1.45 -1.30 9.35
C GLY A 250 -0.07 -1.23 9.37
N TYR A 251 -0.69 -1.19 8.20
CA TYR A 251 -2.13 -1.17 8.03
C TYR A 251 -2.57 -1.77 6.70
N ILE A 252 -3.84 -2.16 6.65
CA ILE A 252 -4.53 -2.52 5.40
C ILE A 252 -5.47 -1.38 5.03
N VAL A 253 -5.43 -0.94 3.77
CA VAL A 253 -6.43 -0.02 3.19
C VAL A 253 -7.37 -0.80 2.30
N THR A 254 -8.67 -0.56 2.43
CA THR A 254 -9.68 -1.04 1.48
C THR A 254 -10.65 0.08 1.11
N THR A 255 -11.66 -0.22 0.30
CA THR A 255 -12.71 0.75 -0.08
C THR A 255 -13.55 1.13 1.13
N VAL A 256 -14.13 2.34 1.13
CA VAL A 256 -15.05 2.79 2.19
C VAL A 256 -16.24 1.84 2.39
N PRO A 257 -16.96 1.39 1.33
CA PRO A 257 -17.95 0.32 1.42
C PRO A 257 -17.46 -0.89 2.20
N ARG A 258 -16.35 -1.48 1.77
CA ARG A 258 -15.85 -2.72 2.36
C ARG A 258 -15.40 -2.51 3.80
N PHE A 259 -14.75 -1.39 4.10
CA PHE A 259 -14.34 -1.05 5.45
C PHE A 259 -15.55 -0.90 6.39
N TYR A 260 -16.62 -0.27 5.91
CA TYR A 260 -17.84 -0.12 6.69
C TYR A 260 -18.49 -1.46 7.04
N GLU A 261 -18.51 -2.42 6.11
CA GLU A 261 -18.97 -3.79 6.39
C GLU A 261 -18.16 -4.46 7.50
N LEU A 262 -16.85 -4.22 7.53
CA LEU A 262 -15.92 -4.75 8.51
C LEU A 262 -15.95 -4.02 9.86
N CYS A 263 -16.53 -2.81 9.90
CA CYS A 263 -16.65 -2.01 11.11
C CYS A 263 -17.74 -2.60 12.04
N PRO A 264 -17.51 -2.69 13.37
CA PRO A 264 -18.55 -3.07 14.32
C PRO A 264 -19.79 -2.18 14.17
N VAL A 265 -20.98 -2.79 14.24
CA VAL A 265 -22.26 -2.12 13.92
C VAL A 265 -22.45 -0.85 14.74
N GLU A 266 -22.04 -0.87 16.00
CA GLU A 266 -22.13 0.25 16.94
C GLU A 266 -21.15 1.40 16.65
N GLN A 267 -20.08 1.17 15.88
CA GLN A 267 -19.05 2.17 15.56
C GLN A 267 -19.21 2.77 14.17
N ARG A 268 -19.94 2.10 13.28
CA ARG A 268 -20.14 2.44 11.87
C ARG A 268 -20.51 3.89 11.60
N GLU A 269 -21.58 4.39 12.21
CA GLU A 269 -22.08 5.75 11.97
C GLU A 269 -21.12 6.83 12.54
N GLN A 270 -20.51 6.56 13.69
CA GLN A 270 -19.51 7.46 14.28
C GLN A 270 -18.27 7.56 13.39
N TRP A 271 -17.75 6.41 12.94
CA TRP A 271 -16.61 6.36 12.03
C TRP A 271 -16.93 7.08 10.71
N PHE A 272 -18.10 6.84 10.10
CA PHE A 272 -18.44 7.49 8.85
C PHE A 272 -18.60 9.01 9.00
N THR A 273 -19.14 9.47 10.12
CA THR A 273 -19.19 10.91 10.45
C THR A 273 -17.79 11.50 10.55
N ALA A 274 -16.85 10.79 11.20
CA ALA A 274 -15.47 11.22 11.31
C ALA A 274 -14.73 11.20 9.97
N PHE A 275 -14.97 10.19 9.12
CA PHE A 275 -14.47 10.10 7.75
C PHE A 275 -14.95 11.27 6.91
N LYS A 276 -16.25 11.60 6.95
CA LYS A 276 -16.81 12.74 6.22
C LYS A 276 -16.21 14.08 6.69
N GLY A 277 -15.93 14.18 7.99
CA GLY A 277 -15.34 15.38 8.60
C GLY A 277 -13.81 15.50 8.43
N SER A 278 -13.12 14.46 7.94
CA SER A 278 -11.65 14.54 7.74
C SER A 278 -11.27 15.25 6.44
N GLU A 279 -12.25 15.49 5.55
CA GLU A 279 -12.05 16.03 4.19
C GLU A 279 -10.96 15.28 3.41
N PHE A 280 -10.72 14.01 3.77
CA PHE A 280 -9.63 13.19 3.26
C PHE A 280 -8.29 13.92 3.22
N ALA A 281 -7.92 14.61 4.30
CA ALA A 281 -6.54 15.00 4.55
C ALA A 281 -5.68 13.73 4.65
N CYS A 282 -5.37 13.14 3.49
CA CYS A 282 -4.77 11.84 3.37
C CYS A 282 -3.29 12.05 3.71
N LEU A 283 -3.01 11.88 4.99
CA LEU A 283 -1.66 11.72 5.50
C LEU A 283 -1.07 10.49 4.80
N THR A 284 -0.13 10.78 3.89
CA THR A 284 1.04 9.92 3.67
C THR A 284 1.61 9.46 4.99
#